data_AF-A0A0J6L953-F1
#
_entry.id   AF-A0A0J6L953-F1
#
_cell.length_a   1.000
_cell.length_b   1.000
_cell.length_c   1.000
_cell.angle_alpha   90.00
_cell.angle_beta   90.00
_cell.angle_gamma   90.00
#
_symmetry.space_group_name_H-M   'P 1'
#
loop_
_entity.id
_entity.type
_entity.pdbx_description
1 polymer ?
#
loop_
_entity_poly.entity_id
_entity_poly.type
_entity_poly.pdbx_seq_one_letter_code
_entity_poly.pdbx_strand_id
1 'polypeptide(L)'
;MKKKKKINQIMLGISTMALSLGALQAEVSAEEKVPYNVLQMKPAGIEKPKDAVAHSSKADEILSFEERLKVGDFSQKPAPANKSVKAKQSQESYTLDELNKMSDEKLIDTLANIQSGQITGLFQYNEETKAFYGNKERMQVIMNGLEKQGSTFTKDDTKGIDTFTEVLRSAFYVGANNKDERLSYLKERSFKDKCLPALKAIAKNPNFKLGTAEQDLVVTAYGDLMRNASSDVETVQYAAKNLKQYNNNLSTYENDRKKGGAVYAVMQAVDADIEIDWRLSGKEINETMWYGKIDSYINEINKMALIRNVTDENSWLILYFL
;
A
#
# COMPACT_ATOMS: atom_id res chain seq x y z
N MET A 1 -15.30 -76.79 16.73
CA MET A 1 -14.58 -77.65 17.69
C MET A 1 -13.24 -78.10 17.08
N LYS A 2 -12.10 -77.79 17.74
CA LYS A 2 -10.71 -78.29 17.51
C LYS A 2 -10.01 -77.99 16.15
N LYS A 3 -8.69 -77.77 16.03
CA LYS A 3 -7.58 -77.20 16.84
C LYS A 3 -6.29 -77.27 15.97
N LYS A 4 -5.30 -76.39 16.25
CA LYS A 4 -3.84 -76.37 15.89
C LYS A 4 -3.45 -75.70 14.56
N LYS A 5 -2.77 -74.54 14.55
CA LYS A 5 -1.41 -74.11 15.01
C LYS A 5 -0.25 -74.48 14.07
N LYS A 6 0.39 -73.45 13.48
CA LYS A 6 1.86 -73.30 13.38
C LYS A 6 2.22 -71.81 13.53
N ILE A 7 3.38 -71.58 14.15
CA ILE A 7 3.95 -70.39 14.78
C ILE A 7 5.29 -70.11 14.05
N ASN A 8 5.66 -68.87 13.69
CA ASN A 8 6.74 -68.00 14.25
C ASN A 8 7.13 -67.00 13.11
N GLN A 9 7.64 -65.78 13.27
CA GLN A 9 8.09 -64.97 14.39
C GLN A 9 8.25 -63.51 13.89
N ILE A 10 7.82 -62.52 14.68
CA ILE A 10 8.14 -61.09 14.55
C ILE A 10 9.15 -60.77 15.65
N MET A 11 10.22 -60.02 15.34
CA MET A 11 11.16 -59.49 16.34
C MET A 11 10.97 -57.96 16.46
N LEU A 12 10.61 -57.55 17.67
CA LEU A 12 10.52 -56.18 18.19
C LEU A 12 11.61 -56.10 19.27
N GLY A 13 12.50 -55.10 19.18
CA GLY A 13 13.56 -54.87 20.17
C GLY A 13 13.34 -53.55 20.90
N ILE A 14 12.91 -53.64 22.15
CA ILE A 14 12.99 -52.59 23.17
C ILE A 14 13.95 -53.13 24.23
N SER A 15 14.93 -52.34 24.68
CA SER A 15 15.66 -52.63 25.93
C SER A 15 15.74 -51.38 26.79
N THR A 16 14.96 -51.38 27.86
CA THR A 16 15.22 -50.66 29.10
C THR A 16 16.04 -51.56 30.01
N MET A 17 17.02 -51.01 30.74
CA MET A 17 17.41 -51.53 32.06
C MET A 17 17.88 -50.37 32.95
N ALA A 18 17.33 -50.36 34.16
CA ALA A 18 17.67 -49.51 35.29
C ALA A 18 18.57 -50.30 36.25
N LEU A 19 19.47 -49.60 36.97
CA LEU A 19 20.01 -50.05 38.26
C LEU A 19 20.17 -48.84 39.19
N SER A 20 19.79 -49.05 40.45
CA SER A 20 19.77 -48.10 41.56
C SER A 20 20.64 -48.60 42.74
N LEU A 21 20.79 -47.73 43.76
CA LEU A 21 21.38 -47.89 45.12
C LEU A 21 22.90 -47.57 45.21
N GLY A 22 23.44 -46.81 46.18
CA GLY A 22 22.90 -46.07 47.33
C GLY A 22 24.04 -45.38 48.12
N ALA A 23 23.69 -44.24 48.75
CA ALA A 23 24.28 -43.47 49.87
C ALA A 23 25.79 -43.51 50.25
N LEU A 24 26.38 -42.31 50.34
CA LEU A 24 27.17 -41.84 51.50
C LEU A 24 27.15 -40.28 51.53
N GLN A 25 26.73 -39.72 52.66
CA GLN A 25 26.77 -38.28 52.96
C GLN A 25 28.19 -37.82 53.29
N ALA A 26 28.61 -36.69 52.73
CA ALA A 26 29.53 -35.76 53.38
C ALA A 26 29.13 -34.34 52.97
N GLU A 27 28.71 -33.53 53.95
CA GLU A 27 28.42 -32.11 53.79
C GLU A 27 29.73 -31.33 53.60
N VAL A 28 29.83 -30.54 52.54
CA VAL A 28 30.58 -29.28 52.55
C VAL A 28 29.81 -28.26 51.71
N SER A 29 29.48 -27.14 52.35
CA SER A 29 28.78 -25.98 51.81
C SER A 29 29.63 -25.23 50.78
N ALA A 30 29.07 -24.95 49.61
CA ALA A 30 29.39 -23.79 48.77
C ALA A 30 28.24 -23.54 47.79
N GLU A 31 27.70 -22.32 47.83
CA GLU A 31 26.50 -21.85 47.13
C GLU A 31 26.59 -21.94 45.59
N GLU A 32 25.57 -22.53 44.95
CA GLU A 32 25.33 -22.42 43.50
C GLU A 32 24.05 -21.62 43.23
N LYS A 33 24.15 -20.65 42.33
CA LYS A 33 23.12 -19.66 42.01
C LYS A 33 21.96 -20.27 41.19
N VAL A 34 20.75 -19.99 41.67
CA VAL A 34 19.41 -20.38 41.18
C VAL A 34 19.09 -19.88 39.76
N PRO A 35 18.21 -20.56 38.98
CA PRO A 35 18.07 -20.39 37.54
C PRO A 35 17.14 -19.24 37.12
N TYR A 36 17.28 -18.82 35.86
CA TYR A 36 16.52 -17.75 35.20
C TYR A 36 14.99 -17.97 35.26
N ASN A 37 14.30 -17.07 35.98
CA ASN A 37 12.85 -16.88 35.90
C ASN A 37 12.51 -15.93 34.74
N VAL A 38 11.67 -16.39 33.81
CA VAL A 38 11.02 -15.55 32.80
C VAL A 38 9.88 -14.79 33.49
N LEU A 39 10.05 -13.49 33.69
CA LEU A 39 8.99 -12.60 34.18
C LEU A 39 7.99 -12.29 33.06
N GLN A 40 6.74 -12.70 33.24
CA GLN A 40 5.59 -12.18 32.51
C GLN A 40 5.40 -10.69 32.86
N MET A 41 5.62 -9.78 31.90
CA MET A 41 5.29 -8.36 32.07
C MET A 41 3.80 -8.11 31.81
N LYS A 42 3.08 -7.62 32.82
CA LYS A 42 1.79 -6.91 32.65
C LYS A 42 2.03 -5.47 32.16
N PRO A 43 1.11 -4.86 31.42
CA PRO A 43 1.27 -3.50 30.91
C PRO A 43 1.20 -2.48 32.04
N ALA A 44 2.19 -1.59 32.11
CA ALA A 44 2.26 -0.52 33.09
C ALA A 44 1.44 0.70 32.62
N GLY A 45 0.56 1.16 33.50
CA GLY A 45 -0.22 2.39 33.36
C GLY A 45 0.63 3.65 33.52
N ILE A 46 0.02 4.76 33.11
CA ILE A 46 0.59 6.09 32.93
C ILE A 46 0.94 6.73 34.28
N GLU A 47 2.22 7.05 34.50
CA GLU A 47 2.66 8.09 35.44
C GLU A 47 3.33 9.23 34.66
N LYS A 48 2.86 10.46 34.89
CA LYS A 48 3.36 11.68 34.24
C LYS A 48 4.68 12.15 34.87
N PRO A 49 5.72 12.50 34.08
CA PRO A 49 6.83 13.28 34.59
C PRO A 49 6.41 14.75 34.71
N LYS A 50 6.53 15.30 35.92
CA LYS A 50 6.66 16.75 36.15
C LYS A 50 8.12 17.10 35.91
N ASP A 51 8.41 17.77 34.82
CA ASP A 51 9.30 18.93 34.80
C ASP A 51 9.08 19.69 33.49
N ALA A 52 8.53 20.89 33.64
CA ALA A 52 8.16 21.79 32.58
C ALA A 52 9.37 22.67 32.23
N VAL A 53 9.93 22.48 31.05
CA VAL A 53 10.57 23.58 30.30
C VAL A 53 9.64 23.92 29.15
N ALA A 54 9.08 25.13 29.26
CA ALA A 54 8.08 25.67 28.37
C ALA A 54 8.65 25.88 26.96
N HIS A 55 7.98 25.33 25.96
CA HIS A 55 7.86 25.98 24.66
C HIS A 55 6.38 26.24 24.38
N SER A 56 6.12 27.52 24.16
CA SER A 56 4.83 28.14 23.88
C SER A 56 4.18 27.52 22.65
N SER A 57 3.20 26.63 22.83
CA SER A 57 2.24 26.27 21.79
C SER A 57 1.12 27.32 21.75
N LYS A 58 1.43 28.49 21.19
CA LYS A 58 0.42 29.43 20.72
C LYS A 58 0.87 29.92 19.35
N ALA A 59 0.00 29.68 18.37
CA ALA A 59 0.14 29.86 16.92
C ALA A 59 0.69 28.61 16.21
N ASP A 60 -0.23 27.73 15.84
CA ASP A 60 -0.50 27.45 14.42
C ASP A 60 -1.88 26.79 14.34
N GLU A 61 -2.83 27.53 13.79
CA GLU A 61 -4.16 27.05 13.48
C GLU A 61 -4.02 25.81 12.58
N ILE A 62 -4.52 24.69 13.08
CA ILE A 62 -4.59 23.44 12.34
C ILE A 62 -5.48 23.69 11.11
N LEU A 63 -4.85 23.77 9.93
CA LEU A 63 -5.54 23.83 8.64
C LEU A 63 -6.68 22.81 8.59
N SER A 64 -7.85 23.27 8.16
CA SER A 64 -9.06 22.46 8.01
C SER A 64 -8.87 21.35 6.97
N PHE A 65 -9.71 20.31 7.03
CA PHE A 65 -9.65 19.16 6.11
C PHE A 65 -9.67 19.56 4.62
N GLU A 66 -10.46 20.57 4.26
CA GLU A 66 -10.52 21.12 2.91
C GLU A 66 -9.22 21.84 2.51
N GLU A 67 -8.49 22.40 3.47
CA GLU A 67 -7.18 23.01 3.23
C GLU A 67 -6.10 21.94 3.11
N ARG A 68 -6.14 20.86 3.89
CA ARG A 68 -5.17 19.75 3.76
C ARG A 68 -5.27 19.02 2.42
N LEU A 69 -6.49 18.85 1.90
CA LEU A 69 -6.72 18.34 0.53
C LEU A 69 -6.22 19.30 -0.56
N LYS A 70 -6.19 20.61 -0.28
CA LYS A 70 -5.62 21.64 -1.18
C LYS A 70 -4.10 21.82 -1.05
N VAL A 71 -3.54 21.53 0.13
CA VAL A 71 -2.11 21.67 0.48
C VAL A 71 -1.29 20.46 0.03
N GLY A 72 -1.96 19.38 -0.39
CA GLY A 72 -1.38 18.47 -1.37
C GLY A 72 -1.16 19.22 -2.68
N ASP A 73 -0.09 19.99 -2.77
CA ASP A 73 0.32 20.67 -4.00
C ASP A 73 0.57 19.61 -5.08
N PHE A 74 -0.46 19.37 -5.91
CA PHE A 74 -0.41 18.49 -7.06
C PHE A 74 0.52 19.02 -8.17
N SER A 75 1.21 20.15 -7.98
CA SER A 75 2.15 20.73 -8.94
C SER A 75 3.63 20.50 -8.60
N GLN A 76 3.99 20.09 -7.39
CA GLN A 76 5.40 19.93 -7.00
C GLN A 76 5.92 18.52 -7.30
N LYS A 77 5.85 18.13 -8.56
CA LYS A 77 6.82 17.16 -9.09
C LYS A 77 8.14 17.91 -9.22
N PRO A 78 9.27 17.44 -8.65
CA PRO A 78 10.55 18.13 -8.83
C PRO A 78 10.85 18.24 -10.32
N ALA A 79 11.16 19.46 -10.77
CA ALA A 79 11.29 19.82 -12.17
C ALA A 79 12.10 18.77 -12.96
N PRO A 80 11.67 18.41 -14.19
CA PRO A 80 12.42 17.49 -15.02
C PRO A 80 13.72 18.17 -15.47
N ALA A 81 14.82 17.89 -14.78
CA ALA A 81 16.14 18.09 -15.33
C ALA A 81 16.39 16.99 -16.37
N ASN A 82 16.03 17.27 -17.63
CA ASN A 82 16.80 16.97 -18.83
C ASN A 82 15.94 17.13 -20.08
N LYS A 83 16.46 17.88 -21.06
CA LYS A 83 15.90 18.00 -22.41
C LYS A 83 15.90 16.61 -23.05
N SER A 84 14.74 15.95 -23.07
CA SER A 84 14.56 14.72 -23.83
C SER A 84 14.42 15.05 -25.31
N VAL A 85 15.17 14.32 -26.13
CA VAL A 85 15.11 14.35 -27.59
C VAL A 85 13.68 14.00 -28.01
N LYS A 86 13.05 14.88 -28.81
CA LYS A 86 11.72 14.68 -29.39
C LYS A 86 11.67 13.36 -30.16
N ALA A 87 11.13 12.32 -29.53
CA ALA A 87 10.54 11.21 -30.25
C ALA A 87 9.24 11.72 -30.89
N LYS A 88 9.03 11.43 -32.18
CA LYS A 88 7.77 11.70 -32.88
C LYS A 88 6.68 10.79 -32.28
N GLN A 89 6.06 11.21 -31.18
CA GLN A 89 4.78 10.68 -30.72
C GLN A 89 3.66 11.26 -31.60
N SER A 90 2.70 10.44 -31.99
CA SER A 90 1.52 10.84 -32.76
C SER A 90 0.79 12.00 -32.08
N GLN A 91 0.37 12.98 -32.87
CA GLN A 91 -0.29 14.22 -32.44
C GLN A 91 -1.75 14.05 -31.98
N GLU A 92 -2.23 12.82 -31.79
CA GLU A 92 -3.63 12.59 -31.44
C GLU A 92 -3.82 12.83 -29.93
N SER A 93 -4.53 13.92 -29.62
CA SER A 93 -5.08 14.23 -28.30
C SER A 93 -6.57 13.86 -28.28
N TYR A 94 -7.05 13.38 -27.15
CA TYR A 94 -8.46 13.02 -26.93
C TYR A 94 -9.11 14.00 -25.95
N THR A 95 -10.32 14.45 -26.27
CA THR A 95 -11.19 15.12 -25.29
C THR A 95 -12.02 14.09 -24.52
N LEU A 96 -12.57 14.49 -23.37
CA LEU A 96 -13.46 13.60 -22.64
C LEU A 96 -14.80 13.40 -23.37
N ASP A 97 -15.25 14.40 -24.13
CA ASP A 97 -16.41 14.24 -25.02
C ASP A 97 -16.18 13.17 -26.10
N GLU A 98 -14.99 13.13 -26.72
CA GLU A 98 -14.63 12.10 -27.70
C GLU A 98 -14.59 10.70 -27.07
N LEU A 99 -13.93 10.57 -25.92
CA LEU A 99 -13.90 9.32 -25.16
C LEU A 99 -15.31 8.89 -24.74
N ASN A 100 -16.18 9.84 -24.36
CA ASN A 100 -17.56 9.54 -23.95
C ASN A 100 -18.43 8.98 -25.07
N LYS A 101 -18.11 9.29 -26.33
CA LYS A 101 -18.84 8.81 -27.51
C LYS A 101 -18.39 7.43 -27.98
N MET A 102 -17.28 6.90 -27.45
CA MET A 102 -16.79 5.58 -27.82
C MET A 102 -17.68 4.46 -27.27
N SER A 103 -17.70 3.33 -27.98
CA SER A 103 -18.15 2.07 -27.37
C SER A 103 -17.21 1.70 -26.22
N ASP A 104 -17.71 0.89 -25.29
CA ASP A 104 -16.90 0.44 -24.14
C ASP A 104 -15.61 -0.24 -24.59
N GLU A 105 -15.69 -1.14 -25.56
CA GLU A 105 -14.50 -1.83 -26.10
C GLU A 105 -13.47 -0.85 -26.68
N LYS A 106 -13.93 0.13 -27.47
CA LYS A 106 -13.04 1.13 -28.07
C LYS A 106 -12.45 2.06 -27.03
N LEU A 107 -13.21 2.43 -25.99
CA LEU A 107 -12.70 3.23 -24.88
C LEU A 107 -11.58 2.48 -24.15
N ILE A 108 -11.81 1.21 -23.79
CA ILE A 108 -10.81 0.38 -23.09
C ILE A 108 -9.55 0.20 -23.93
N ASP A 109 -9.70 -0.09 -25.22
CA ASP A 109 -8.55 -0.22 -26.14
C ASP A 109 -7.79 1.11 -26.28
N THR A 110 -8.51 2.23 -26.39
CA THR A 110 -7.89 3.56 -26.46
C THR A 110 -7.09 3.86 -25.20
N LEU A 111 -7.69 3.71 -24.01
CA LEU A 111 -7.00 3.97 -22.74
C LEU A 111 -5.79 3.06 -22.50
N ALA A 112 -5.80 1.84 -23.04
CA ALA A 112 -4.68 0.90 -22.94
C ALA A 112 -3.47 1.29 -23.80
N ASN A 113 -3.67 2.14 -24.83
CA ASN A 113 -2.65 2.43 -25.86
C ASN A 113 -2.20 3.91 -25.88
N ILE A 114 -2.75 4.76 -25.03
CA ILE A 114 -2.39 6.19 -24.95
C ILE A 114 -1.80 6.54 -23.58
N GLN A 115 -1.10 7.67 -23.52
CA GLN A 115 -0.66 8.27 -22.27
C GLN A 115 -1.73 9.22 -21.72
N SER A 116 -1.85 9.32 -20.40
CA SER A 116 -2.80 10.23 -19.74
C SER A 116 -2.64 11.69 -20.20
N GLY A 117 -1.41 12.12 -20.50
CA GLY A 117 -1.12 13.46 -21.05
C GLY A 117 -1.71 13.73 -22.45
N GLN A 118 -2.18 12.70 -23.14
CA GLN A 118 -2.91 12.84 -24.40
C GLN A 118 -4.41 13.08 -24.18
N ILE A 119 -4.92 13.00 -22.94
CA ILE A 119 -6.32 13.27 -22.62
C ILE A 119 -6.43 14.69 -22.06
N THR A 120 -7.11 15.58 -22.78
CA THR A 120 -7.25 16.97 -22.36
C THR A 120 -8.33 17.12 -21.31
N GLY A 121 -8.07 17.94 -20.29
CA GLY A 121 -9.10 18.38 -19.35
C GLY A 121 -9.49 17.37 -18.26
N LEU A 122 -8.73 16.28 -18.06
CA LEU A 122 -9.02 15.25 -17.04
C LEU A 122 -9.39 15.82 -15.66
N PHE A 123 -8.64 16.80 -15.17
CA PHE A 123 -8.82 17.38 -13.83
C PHE A 123 -9.64 18.67 -13.81
N GLN A 124 -10.17 19.12 -14.95
CA GLN A 124 -10.94 20.35 -15.02
C GLN A 124 -12.38 20.11 -14.57
N TYR A 125 -13.05 21.12 -14.04
CA TYR A 125 -14.49 21.04 -13.78
C TYR A 125 -15.24 21.79 -14.89
N ASN A 126 -15.82 21.03 -15.82
CA ASN A 126 -16.51 21.53 -17.02
C ASN A 126 -17.61 20.55 -17.46
N GLU A 127 -18.37 20.87 -18.52
CA GLU A 127 -19.47 20.01 -18.97
C GLU A 127 -19.02 18.63 -19.48
N GLU A 128 -17.83 18.51 -20.06
CA GLU A 128 -17.31 17.20 -20.50
C GLU A 128 -17.01 16.28 -19.32
N THR A 129 -16.33 16.78 -18.30
CA THR A 129 -16.02 16.02 -17.07
C THR A 129 -17.29 15.66 -16.31
N LYS A 130 -18.28 16.56 -16.26
CA LYS A 130 -19.60 16.26 -15.69
C LYS A 130 -20.31 15.14 -16.44
N ALA A 131 -20.28 15.15 -17.78
CA ALA A 131 -20.93 14.12 -18.59
C ALA A 131 -20.20 12.77 -18.51
N PHE A 132 -18.87 12.78 -18.60
CA PHE A 132 -18.05 11.56 -18.58
C PHE A 132 -18.02 10.94 -17.18
N TYR A 133 -17.65 11.70 -16.15
CA TYR A 133 -17.59 11.20 -14.77
C TYR A 133 -18.96 11.07 -14.11
N GLY A 134 -20.01 11.71 -14.64
CA GLY A 134 -21.38 11.51 -14.16
C GLY A 134 -21.96 10.15 -14.56
N ASN A 135 -21.36 9.46 -15.53
CA ASN A 135 -21.81 8.16 -16.01
C ASN A 135 -21.23 7.02 -15.15
N LYS A 136 -22.03 6.53 -14.19
CA LYS A 136 -21.63 5.48 -13.24
C LYS A 136 -21.28 4.17 -13.93
N GLU A 137 -22.05 3.80 -14.95
CA GLU A 137 -21.85 2.58 -15.73
C GLU A 137 -20.52 2.66 -16.48
N ARG A 138 -20.20 3.81 -17.07
CA ARG A 138 -18.91 4.04 -17.75
C ARG A 138 -17.74 3.96 -16.78
N MET A 139 -17.87 4.52 -15.58
CA MET A 139 -16.82 4.39 -14.56
C MET A 139 -16.59 2.93 -14.17
N GLN A 140 -17.66 2.12 -14.09
CA GLN A 140 -17.54 0.68 -13.86
C GLN A 140 -16.82 -0.04 -15.01
N VAL A 141 -17.11 0.33 -16.26
CA VAL A 141 -16.41 -0.22 -17.44
C VAL A 141 -14.91 0.05 -17.35
N ILE A 142 -14.51 1.28 -17.00
CA ILE A 142 -13.09 1.66 -16.85
C ILE A 142 -12.43 0.86 -15.72
N MET A 143 -13.09 0.71 -14.57
CA MET A 143 -12.58 -0.11 -13.45
C MET A 143 -12.41 -1.59 -13.84
N ASN A 144 -13.36 -2.17 -14.57
CA ASN A 144 -13.28 -3.55 -15.05
C ASN A 144 -12.18 -3.72 -16.11
N GLY A 145 -12.00 -2.71 -16.97
CA GLY A 145 -10.90 -2.64 -17.93
C GLY A 145 -9.55 -2.65 -17.21
N LEU A 146 -9.39 -1.80 -16.20
CA LEU A 146 -8.19 -1.75 -15.37
C LEU A 146 -7.93 -3.09 -14.66
N GLU A 147 -8.96 -3.76 -14.14
CA GLU A 147 -8.81 -5.10 -13.55
C GLU A 147 -8.21 -6.10 -14.55
N LYS A 148 -8.74 -6.12 -15.78
CA LYS A 148 -8.21 -6.98 -16.86
C LYS A 148 -6.77 -6.64 -17.20
N GLN A 149 -6.43 -5.35 -17.35
CA GLN A 149 -5.05 -4.94 -17.63
C GLN A 149 -4.09 -5.27 -16.46
N GLY A 150 -4.54 -5.07 -15.23
CA GLY A 150 -3.83 -5.45 -14.00
C GLY A 150 -3.46 -6.94 -13.96
N SER A 151 -4.35 -7.81 -14.44
CA SER A 151 -4.07 -9.25 -14.49
C SER A 151 -3.09 -9.69 -15.58
N THR A 152 -2.75 -8.81 -16.55
CA THR A 152 -2.02 -9.19 -17.77
C THR A 152 -0.78 -8.35 -18.09
N PHE A 153 -0.51 -7.28 -17.35
CA PHE A 153 0.70 -6.49 -17.56
C PHE A 153 1.98 -7.30 -17.35
N THR A 154 3.03 -6.87 -18.03
CA THR A 154 4.34 -7.53 -18.02
C THR A 154 5.41 -6.58 -17.54
N LYS A 155 6.63 -7.08 -17.36
CA LYS A 155 7.79 -6.22 -17.07
C LYS A 155 8.12 -5.23 -18.19
N ASP A 156 7.61 -5.42 -19.40
CA ASP A 156 7.95 -4.62 -20.59
C ASP A 156 6.74 -3.83 -21.13
N ASP A 157 5.56 -3.99 -20.52
CA ASP A 157 4.31 -3.36 -20.97
C ASP A 157 3.33 -3.19 -19.80
N THR A 158 3.01 -1.94 -19.47
CA THR A 158 2.07 -1.59 -18.39
C THR A 158 0.62 -1.86 -18.72
N LYS A 159 0.29 -2.14 -20.00
CA LYS A 159 -1.08 -2.27 -20.49
C LYS A 159 -1.95 -1.04 -20.21
N GLY A 160 -1.32 0.14 -20.15
CA GLY A 160 -1.97 1.43 -19.89
C GLY A 160 -2.49 1.59 -18.46
N ILE A 161 -2.09 0.75 -17.50
CA ILE A 161 -2.53 0.83 -16.09
C ILE A 161 -2.40 2.26 -15.54
N ASP A 162 -1.31 2.95 -15.87
CA ASP A 162 -1.08 4.34 -15.49
C ASP A 162 -2.14 5.30 -16.08
N THR A 163 -2.51 5.16 -17.35
CA THR A 163 -3.57 5.98 -17.98
C THR A 163 -4.95 5.70 -17.37
N PHE A 164 -5.29 4.43 -17.18
CA PHE A 164 -6.52 4.04 -16.49
C PHE A 164 -6.62 4.64 -15.08
N THR A 165 -5.53 4.54 -14.32
CA THR A 165 -5.42 5.12 -12.98
C THR A 165 -5.62 6.63 -13.02
N GLU A 166 -4.99 7.35 -13.95
CA GLU A 166 -5.13 8.80 -14.06
C GLU A 166 -6.57 9.24 -14.35
N VAL A 167 -7.30 8.52 -15.21
CA VAL A 167 -8.72 8.79 -15.49
C VAL A 167 -9.59 8.58 -14.25
N LEU A 168 -9.33 7.54 -13.47
CA LEU A 168 -10.08 7.27 -12.23
C LEU A 168 -9.72 8.29 -11.14
N ARG A 169 -8.44 8.60 -10.96
CA ARG A 169 -7.98 9.65 -10.03
C ARG A 169 -8.62 10.99 -10.34
N SER A 170 -8.68 11.36 -11.62
CA SER A 170 -9.28 12.63 -12.02
C SER A 170 -10.78 12.65 -11.78
N ALA A 171 -11.49 11.53 -11.98
CA ALA A 171 -12.88 11.40 -11.60
C ALA A 171 -13.08 11.64 -10.09
N PHE A 172 -12.32 10.96 -9.23
CA PHE A 172 -12.41 11.14 -7.78
C PHE A 172 -12.02 12.55 -7.33
N TYR A 173 -11.01 13.14 -7.96
CA TYR A 173 -10.59 14.52 -7.69
C TYR A 173 -11.68 15.53 -8.05
N VAL A 174 -12.23 15.46 -9.26
CA VAL A 174 -13.29 16.37 -9.71
C VAL A 174 -14.54 16.16 -8.86
N GLY A 175 -14.89 14.92 -8.54
CA GLY A 175 -15.97 14.58 -7.63
C GLY A 175 -15.78 15.23 -6.26
N ALA A 176 -14.63 15.02 -5.61
CA ALA A 176 -14.33 15.52 -4.27
C ALA A 176 -14.40 17.06 -4.15
N ASN A 177 -13.85 17.76 -5.14
CA ASN A 177 -13.67 19.21 -5.08
C ASN A 177 -14.88 20.04 -5.57
N ASN A 178 -15.95 19.39 -6.02
CA ASN A 178 -17.11 20.08 -6.57
C ASN A 178 -18.42 19.65 -5.90
N LYS A 179 -19.41 20.54 -5.93
CA LYS A 179 -20.74 20.33 -5.32
C LYS A 179 -21.79 19.83 -6.33
N ASP A 180 -21.38 19.26 -7.45
CA ASP A 180 -22.30 18.69 -8.45
C ASP A 180 -22.89 17.37 -7.94
N GLU A 181 -24.21 17.30 -7.81
CA GLU A 181 -24.91 16.11 -7.35
C GLU A 181 -24.67 14.90 -8.27
N ARG A 182 -24.47 15.13 -9.58
CA ARG A 182 -24.14 14.06 -10.55
C ARG A 182 -22.82 13.39 -10.25
N LEU A 183 -21.90 14.08 -9.56
CA LEU A 183 -20.56 13.60 -9.23
C LEU A 183 -20.41 13.23 -7.74
N SER A 184 -21.43 13.49 -6.93
CA SER A 184 -21.40 13.26 -5.47
C SER A 184 -21.04 11.82 -5.10
N TYR A 185 -21.52 10.86 -5.89
CA TYR A 185 -21.28 9.43 -5.68
C TYR A 185 -19.79 9.04 -5.73
N LEU A 186 -18.95 9.84 -6.41
CA LEU A 186 -17.50 9.61 -6.49
C LEU A 186 -16.79 9.85 -5.15
N LYS A 187 -17.46 10.51 -4.18
CA LYS A 187 -16.96 10.71 -2.83
C LYS A 187 -17.24 9.52 -1.93
N GLU A 188 -18.24 8.71 -2.27
CA GLU A 188 -18.70 7.61 -1.44
C GLU A 188 -17.65 6.50 -1.40
N ARG A 189 -17.24 6.09 -0.19
CA ARG A 189 -16.29 4.98 -0.03
C ARG A 189 -16.81 3.68 -0.67
N SER A 190 -18.11 3.43 -0.57
CA SER A 190 -18.78 2.31 -1.25
C SER A 190 -18.56 2.29 -2.77
N PHE A 191 -18.48 3.46 -3.41
CA PHE A 191 -18.17 3.53 -4.83
C PHE A 191 -16.67 3.40 -5.09
N LYS A 192 -15.83 4.06 -4.28
CA LYS A 192 -14.36 3.95 -4.35
C LYS A 192 -13.87 2.52 -4.17
N ASP A 193 -14.51 1.73 -3.29
CA ASP A 193 -14.24 0.31 -3.05
C ASP A 193 -14.43 -0.57 -4.29
N LYS A 194 -15.13 -0.08 -5.32
CA LYS A 194 -15.23 -0.77 -6.61
C LYS A 194 -13.90 -0.81 -7.38
N CYS A 195 -12.89 -0.04 -6.96
CA CYS A 195 -11.52 -0.16 -7.45
C CYS A 195 -10.73 -1.32 -6.81
N LEU A 196 -11.21 -1.91 -5.70
CA LEU A 196 -10.49 -2.98 -4.99
C LEU A 196 -10.24 -4.23 -5.85
N PRO A 197 -11.18 -4.73 -6.69
CA PRO A 197 -10.90 -5.84 -7.61
C PRO A 197 -9.72 -5.54 -8.54
N ALA A 198 -9.67 -4.32 -9.10
CA ALA A 198 -8.60 -3.90 -9.99
C ALA A 198 -7.25 -3.80 -9.27
N LEU A 199 -7.22 -3.17 -8.09
CA LEU A 199 -6.02 -3.14 -7.23
C LEU A 199 -5.53 -4.56 -6.92
N LYS A 200 -6.42 -5.47 -6.55
CA LYS A 200 -6.06 -6.87 -6.27
C LYS A 200 -5.56 -7.62 -7.50
N ALA A 201 -6.12 -7.37 -8.68
CA ALA A 201 -5.66 -7.96 -9.92
C ALA A 201 -4.24 -7.49 -10.27
N ILE A 202 -3.97 -6.19 -10.15
CA ILE A 202 -2.62 -5.62 -10.28
C ILE A 202 -1.67 -6.30 -9.30
N ALA A 203 -2.04 -6.32 -8.02
CA ALA A 203 -1.15 -6.79 -6.95
C ALA A 203 -0.88 -8.31 -6.96
N LYS A 204 -1.79 -9.10 -7.56
CA LYS A 204 -1.62 -10.55 -7.73
C LYS A 204 -0.80 -10.90 -8.97
N ASN A 205 -0.55 -9.96 -9.87
CA ASN A 205 0.29 -10.19 -11.04
C ASN A 205 1.76 -10.43 -10.60
N PRO A 206 2.44 -11.48 -11.10
CA PRO A 206 3.85 -11.75 -10.76
C PRO A 206 4.84 -10.62 -11.08
N ASN A 207 4.44 -9.68 -11.95
CA ASN A 207 5.23 -8.50 -12.31
C ASN A 207 5.02 -7.32 -11.35
N PHE A 208 4.12 -7.41 -10.37
CA PHE A 208 3.91 -6.39 -9.35
C PHE A 208 5.05 -6.40 -8.30
N LYS A 209 6.14 -5.73 -8.65
CA LYS A 209 7.36 -5.60 -7.84
C LYS A 209 8.20 -4.44 -8.38
N LEU A 210 9.12 -3.91 -7.59
CA LEU A 210 10.12 -2.96 -8.08
C LEU A 210 11.09 -3.66 -9.04
N GLY A 211 11.46 -3.01 -10.15
CA GLY A 211 12.27 -3.63 -11.19
C GLY A 211 12.51 -2.73 -12.40
N THR A 212 11.85 -3.06 -13.52
CA THR A 212 11.91 -2.26 -14.75
C THR A 212 11.12 -0.95 -14.60
N ALA A 213 11.26 -0.05 -15.59
CA ALA A 213 10.53 1.22 -15.58
C ALA A 213 9.01 1.02 -15.58
N GLU A 214 8.53 0.01 -16.31
CA GLU A 214 7.12 -0.33 -16.43
C GLU A 214 6.58 -0.90 -15.11
N GLN A 215 7.35 -1.77 -14.46
CA GLN A 215 6.95 -2.31 -13.16
C GLN A 215 6.93 -1.21 -12.08
N ASP A 216 7.96 -0.36 -12.03
CA ASP A 216 8.02 0.77 -11.09
C ASP A 216 6.83 1.73 -11.33
N LEU A 217 6.49 2.00 -12.60
CA LEU A 217 5.33 2.82 -12.97
C LEU A 217 4.01 2.19 -12.52
N VAL A 218 3.84 0.87 -12.65
CA VAL A 218 2.65 0.17 -12.17
C VAL A 218 2.55 0.22 -10.64
N VAL A 219 3.67 0.11 -9.91
CA VAL A 219 3.66 0.27 -8.43
C VAL A 219 3.28 1.69 -8.03
N THR A 220 3.78 2.72 -8.74
CA THR A 220 3.34 4.11 -8.54
C THR A 220 1.84 4.27 -8.80
N ALA A 221 1.35 3.79 -9.95
CA ALA A 221 -0.06 3.87 -10.33
C ALA A 221 -0.98 3.13 -9.32
N TYR A 222 -0.52 2.02 -8.76
CA TYR A 222 -1.22 1.31 -7.70
C TYR A 222 -1.39 2.16 -6.44
N GLY A 223 -0.31 2.77 -5.93
CA GLY A 223 -0.39 3.67 -4.77
C GLY A 223 -1.26 4.90 -5.05
N ASP A 224 -1.09 5.49 -6.23
CA ASP A 224 -1.87 6.66 -6.66
C ASP A 224 -3.37 6.37 -6.75
N LEU A 225 -3.78 5.20 -7.25
CA LEU A 225 -5.17 4.78 -7.25
C LEU A 225 -5.68 4.53 -5.83
N MET A 226 -4.95 3.79 -5.00
CA MET A 226 -5.32 3.55 -3.60
C MET A 226 -5.59 4.86 -2.84
N ARG A 227 -4.72 5.86 -3.01
CA ARG A 227 -4.84 7.16 -2.33
C ARG A 227 -6.12 7.92 -2.70
N ASN A 228 -6.58 7.80 -3.94
CA ASN A 228 -7.71 8.59 -4.45
C ASN A 228 -9.04 7.83 -4.40
N ALA A 229 -8.98 6.51 -4.60
CA ALA A 229 -10.08 5.59 -4.41
C ALA A 229 -10.15 5.19 -2.93
N SER A 230 -9.82 3.94 -2.63
CA SER A 230 -9.75 3.38 -1.29
C SER A 230 -8.78 2.19 -1.28
N SER A 231 -8.49 1.69 -0.09
CA SER A 231 -7.76 0.45 0.14
C SER A 231 -8.47 -0.45 1.15
N ASP A 232 -7.94 -1.66 1.31
CA ASP A 232 -8.32 -2.64 2.30
C ASP A 232 -7.09 -3.35 2.88
N VAL A 233 -7.30 -4.20 3.89
CA VAL A 233 -6.20 -4.94 4.53
C VAL A 233 -5.36 -5.73 3.52
N GLU A 234 -6.01 -6.35 2.53
CA GLU A 234 -5.32 -7.19 1.54
C GLU A 234 -4.41 -6.33 0.64
N THR A 235 -4.91 -5.20 0.15
CA THR A 235 -4.16 -4.26 -0.70
C THR A 235 -3.00 -3.59 0.05
N VAL A 236 -3.17 -3.27 1.33
CA VAL A 236 -2.06 -2.80 2.20
C VAL A 236 -0.99 -3.88 2.40
N GLN A 237 -1.39 -5.15 2.54
CA GLN A 237 -0.43 -6.24 2.65
C GLN A 237 0.37 -6.47 1.35
N TYR A 238 -0.22 -6.23 0.19
CA TYR A 238 0.55 -6.22 -1.07
C TYR A 238 1.52 -5.05 -1.15
N ALA A 239 1.10 -3.85 -0.73
CA ALA A 239 1.98 -2.69 -0.59
C ALA A 239 3.21 -3.00 0.29
N ALA A 240 3.01 -3.69 1.42
CA ALA A 240 4.10 -4.11 2.31
C ALA A 240 5.17 -4.98 1.61
N LYS A 241 4.80 -5.76 0.57
CA LYS A 241 5.76 -6.57 -0.19
C LYS A 241 6.74 -5.69 -0.98
N ASN A 242 6.27 -4.58 -1.55
CA ASN A 242 7.12 -3.61 -2.24
C ASN A 242 8.05 -2.87 -1.26
N LEU A 243 7.53 -2.48 -0.09
CA LEU A 243 8.35 -1.87 0.97
C LEU A 243 9.45 -2.82 1.44
N LYS A 244 9.10 -4.10 1.66
CA LYS A 244 10.07 -5.14 2.01
C LYS A 244 11.14 -5.32 0.93
N GLN A 245 10.73 -5.33 -0.34
CA GLN A 245 11.68 -5.42 -1.45
C GLN A 245 12.62 -4.22 -1.46
N TYR A 246 12.11 -3.00 -1.25
CA TYR A 246 12.93 -1.80 -1.18
C TYR A 246 13.93 -1.85 -0.02
N ASN A 247 13.46 -2.17 1.19
CA ASN A 247 14.31 -2.34 2.37
C ASN A 247 15.44 -3.36 2.13
N ASN A 248 15.13 -4.51 1.53
CA ASN A 248 16.11 -5.55 1.24
C ASN A 248 17.15 -5.14 0.18
N ASN A 249 16.88 -4.10 -0.61
CA ASN A 249 17.74 -3.63 -1.70
C ASN A 249 18.12 -2.15 -1.53
N LEU A 250 18.04 -1.62 -0.30
CA LEU A 250 18.16 -0.18 -0.02
C LEU A 250 19.43 0.42 -0.64
N SER A 251 20.58 -0.22 -0.45
CA SER A 251 21.87 0.26 -0.98
C SER A 251 21.92 0.39 -2.51
N THR A 252 21.03 -0.30 -3.22
CA THR A 252 20.91 -0.21 -4.68
C THR A 252 19.80 0.75 -5.09
N TYR A 253 18.70 0.77 -4.33
CA TYR A 253 17.48 1.49 -4.71
C TYR A 253 17.40 2.92 -4.17
N GLU A 254 18.16 3.26 -3.14
CA GLU A 254 18.12 4.60 -2.52
C GLU A 254 18.45 5.73 -3.50
N ASN A 255 19.28 5.43 -4.51
CA ASN A 255 19.65 6.38 -5.56
C ASN A 255 18.72 6.32 -6.79
N ASP A 256 17.79 5.37 -6.85
CA ASP A 256 16.82 5.24 -7.94
C ASP A 256 15.53 6.01 -7.62
N ARG A 257 15.46 7.23 -8.13
CA ARG A 257 14.31 8.13 -7.93
C ARG A 257 12.97 7.52 -8.36
N LYS A 258 12.93 6.63 -9.37
CA LYS A 258 11.67 6.00 -9.79
C LYS A 258 11.21 4.98 -8.74
N LYS A 259 12.12 4.17 -8.21
CA LYS A 259 11.82 3.21 -7.15
C LYS A 259 11.45 3.89 -5.84
N GLY A 260 12.20 4.93 -5.46
CA GLY A 260 11.86 5.78 -4.32
C GLY A 260 10.48 6.41 -4.47
N GLY A 261 10.17 6.95 -5.66
CA GLY A 261 8.84 7.51 -5.96
C GLY A 261 7.70 6.48 -5.87
N ALA A 262 7.91 5.26 -6.35
CA ALA A 262 6.94 4.17 -6.25
C ALA A 262 6.68 3.77 -4.78
N VAL A 263 7.73 3.69 -3.97
CA VAL A 263 7.62 3.42 -2.53
C VAL A 263 6.90 4.55 -1.81
N TYR A 264 7.26 5.80 -2.09
CA TYR A 264 6.63 6.98 -1.51
C TYR A 264 5.12 7.05 -1.83
N ALA A 265 4.73 6.78 -3.09
CA ALA A 265 3.33 6.77 -3.51
C ALA A 265 2.51 5.75 -2.70
N VAL A 266 3.05 4.55 -2.49
CA VAL A 266 2.41 3.51 -1.68
C VAL A 266 2.32 3.91 -0.21
N MET A 267 3.39 4.49 0.36
CA MET A 267 3.39 4.94 1.76
C MET A 267 2.31 5.99 2.03
N GLN A 268 2.24 7.01 1.17
CA GLN A 268 1.23 8.07 1.25
C GLN A 268 -0.19 7.55 1.08
N ALA A 269 -0.38 6.56 0.21
CA ALA A 269 -1.71 6.00 -0.05
C ALA A 269 -2.30 5.32 1.18
N VAL A 270 -1.49 4.49 1.85
CA VAL A 270 -1.92 3.77 3.05
C VAL A 270 -2.18 4.74 4.20
N ASP A 271 -1.29 5.70 4.42
CA ASP A 271 -1.46 6.71 5.47
C ASP A 271 -2.76 7.53 5.26
N ALA A 272 -2.96 8.05 4.04
CA ALA A 272 -4.13 8.84 3.70
C ALA A 272 -5.44 8.06 3.86
N ASP A 273 -5.53 6.83 3.35
CA ASP A 273 -6.78 6.06 3.42
C ASP A 273 -7.12 5.59 4.84
N ILE A 274 -6.11 5.22 5.64
CA ILE A 274 -6.32 4.92 7.07
C ILE A 274 -6.85 6.15 7.80
N GLU A 275 -6.24 7.32 7.59
CA GLU A 275 -6.68 8.57 8.22
C GLU A 275 -8.11 8.93 7.81
N ILE A 276 -8.42 8.83 6.51
CA ILE A 276 -9.74 9.15 5.96
C ILE A 276 -10.80 8.18 6.50
N ASP A 277 -10.56 6.87 6.44
CA ASP A 277 -11.50 5.85 6.94
C ASP A 277 -11.76 6.03 8.44
N TRP A 278 -10.71 6.26 9.24
CA TRP A 278 -10.87 6.48 10.68
C TRP A 278 -11.71 7.74 10.97
N ARG A 279 -11.36 8.88 10.36
CA ARG A 279 -12.08 10.16 10.58
C ARG A 279 -13.54 10.11 10.11
N LEU A 280 -13.82 9.46 8.97
CA LEU A 280 -15.16 9.43 8.38
C LEU A 280 -16.05 8.33 8.94
N SER A 281 -15.48 7.24 9.44
CA SER A 281 -16.27 6.12 10.00
C SER A 281 -16.85 6.42 11.38
N GLY A 282 -16.28 7.39 12.11
CA GLY A 282 -16.66 7.70 13.49
C GLY A 282 -16.37 6.56 14.48
N LYS A 283 -15.55 5.58 14.07
CA LYS A 283 -15.19 4.40 14.86
C LYS A 283 -13.99 4.68 15.75
N GLU A 284 -13.91 3.96 16.87
CA GLU A 284 -12.67 3.90 17.64
C GLU A 284 -11.58 3.18 16.84
N ILE A 285 -10.31 3.49 17.13
CA ILE A 285 -9.16 2.95 16.36
C ILE A 285 -9.18 1.41 16.31
N ASN A 286 -9.54 0.77 17.43
CA ASN A 286 -9.61 -0.69 17.56
C ASN A 286 -10.79 -1.34 16.82
N GLU A 287 -11.75 -0.55 16.34
CA GLU A 287 -12.91 -0.99 15.57
C GLU A 287 -12.71 -0.78 14.06
N THR A 288 -11.64 -0.08 13.67
CA THR A 288 -11.28 0.10 12.25
C THR A 288 -10.91 -1.24 11.61
N MET A 289 -11.02 -1.32 10.29
CA MET A 289 -10.63 -2.54 9.57
C MET A 289 -9.13 -2.83 9.61
N TRP A 290 -8.32 -1.85 10.00
CA TRP A 290 -6.85 -1.89 9.99
C TRP A 290 -6.26 -2.51 11.24
N TYR A 291 -6.92 -2.33 12.38
CA TYR A 291 -6.38 -2.65 13.70
C TYR A 291 -5.94 -4.11 13.81
N GLY A 292 -4.65 -4.31 14.15
CA GLY A 292 -4.02 -5.61 14.31
C GLY A 292 -3.92 -6.46 13.03
N LYS A 293 -4.12 -5.87 11.85
CA LYS A 293 -4.19 -6.60 10.57
C LYS A 293 -3.16 -6.16 9.52
N ILE A 294 -2.43 -5.07 9.79
CA ILE A 294 -1.44 -4.49 8.88
C ILE A 294 -0.02 -4.46 9.46
N ASP A 295 0.28 -5.29 10.47
CA ASP A 295 1.59 -5.33 11.13
C ASP A 295 2.75 -5.58 10.15
N SER A 296 2.52 -6.35 9.09
CA SER A 296 3.52 -6.57 8.04
C SER A 296 3.95 -5.27 7.35
N TYR A 297 3.01 -4.34 7.11
CA TYR A 297 3.28 -3.02 6.58
C TYR A 297 4.02 -2.16 7.61
N ILE A 298 3.50 -2.09 8.84
CA ILE A 298 4.09 -1.31 9.94
C ILE A 298 5.53 -1.73 10.21
N ASN A 299 5.82 -3.04 10.16
CA ASN A 299 7.17 -3.55 10.38
C ASN A 299 8.16 -3.11 9.29
N GLU A 300 7.73 -3.00 8.02
CA GLU A 300 8.61 -2.50 6.95
C GLU A 300 8.80 -0.99 7.04
N ILE A 301 7.77 -0.25 7.44
CA ILE A 301 7.85 1.17 7.78
C ILE A 301 8.85 1.42 8.92
N ASN A 302 8.75 0.66 10.00
CA ASN A 302 9.67 0.76 11.14
C ASN A 302 11.13 0.53 10.73
N LYS A 303 11.40 -0.39 9.80
CA LYS A 303 12.76 -0.60 9.29
C LYS A 303 13.28 0.62 8.53
N MET A 304 12.43 1.29 7.75
CA MET A 304 12.78 2.52 7.02
C MET A 304 13.07 3.66 8.01
N ALA A 305 12.22 3.84 9.02
CA ALA A 305 12.39 4.86 10.05
C ALA A 305 13.66 4.66 10.90
N LEU A 306 14.13 3.41 11.03
CA LEU A 306 15.28 3.03 11.86
C LEU A 306 16.58 2.82 11.05
N ILE A 307 16.65 3.34 9.81
CA ILE A 307 17.88 3.33 9.03
C ILE A 307 18.97 4.09 9.80
N ARG A 308 20.10 3.41 10.09
CA ARG A 308 21.21 3.99 10.87
C ARG A 308 22.15 4.83 10.04
N ASN A 309 22.34 4.48 8.78
CA ASN A 309 23.26 5.16 7.86
C ASN A 309 22.45 6.09 6.96
N VAL A 310 22.09 7.24 7.51
CA VAL A 310 21.34 8.26 6.78
C VAL A 310 22.28 9.01 5.85
N THR A 311 21.91 9.11 4.58
CA THR A 311 22.57 9.90 3.54
C THR A 311 21.60 10.94 2.99
N ASP A 312 22.09 11.88 2.18
CA ASP A 312 21.21 12.86 1.54
C ASP A 312 20.15 12.18 0.66
N GLU A 313 20.50 11.05 0.05
CA GLU A 313 19.66 10.30 -0.89
C GLU A 313 18.57 9.45 -0.21
N ASN A 314 18.79 9.03 1.04
CA ASN A 314 17.81 8.23 1.79
C ASN A 314 17.15 8.98 2.96
N SER A 315 17.58 10.22 3.25
CA SER A 315 17.05 11.06 4.33
C SER A 315 15.55 11.28 4.25
N TRP A 316 14.99 11.33 3.04
CA TRP A 316 13.55 11.51 2.82
C TRP A 316 12.71 10.37 3.42
N LEU A 317 13.26 9.17 3.57
CA LEU A 317 12.58 8.04 4.21
C LEU A 317 12.31 8.32 5.69
N ILE A 318 13.20 9.06 6.35
CA ILE A 318 13.07 9.41 7.77
C ILE A 318 12.19 10.65 7.93
N LEU A 319 12.41 11.66 7.07
CA LEU A 319 11.60 12.88 7.06
C LEU A 319 10.12 12.61 6.81
N TYR A 320 9.76 11.51 6.16
CA TYR A 320 8.37 11.10 6.03
C TYR A 320 7.65 10.92 7.38
N PHE A 321 8.38 10.57 8.44
CA PHE A 321 7.81 10.27 9.77
C PHE A 321 7.95 11.42 10.78
N LEU A 322 8.62 12.52 10.41
CA LEU A 322 8.89 13.68 11.25
C LEU A 322 8.00 14.86 10.86
#